data_AF-A0A2W4IU48-F1
#
_entry.id   AF-A0A2W4IU48-F1
#
_cell.length_a   1.000
_cell.length_b   1.000
_cell.length_c   1.000
_cell.angle_alpha   90.00
_cell.angle_beta   90.00
_cell.angle_gamma   90.00
#
_symmetry.space_group_name_H-M   'P 1'
#
loop_
_entity.id
_entity.type
_entity.pdbx_description
1 polymer ?
#
loop_
_entity_poly.entity_id
_entity_poly.type
_entity_poly.pdbx_seq_one_letter_code
_entity_poly.pdbx_strand_id
1 'polypeptide(L)'
;MTSATVLELPRIEPPDGSARTAALSLAGADDTVATPAGPLGLGKLATVASWLAGCQGTCPPRRLRTPRVVVFAAEHGITERRVSSHGAAAAGQLVAGGKCR
;
A
#
# COMPACT_ATOMS: atom_id res chain seq x y z
N MET A 1 27.60 -4.55 -26.91
CA MET A 1 27.70 -4.17 -25.48
C MET A 1 26.67 -3.09 -25.23
N THR A 2 25.49 -3.45 -24.71
CA THR A 2 24.47 -2.49 -24.31
C THR A 2 24.94 -1.82 -23.02
N SER A 3 25.14 -0.50 -23.07
CA SER A 3 25.48 0.29 -21.89
C SER A 3 24.28 0.28 -20.94
N ALA A 4 24.50 -0.10 -19.68
CA ALA A 4 23.46 -0.06 -18.66
C ALA A 4 23.32 1.37 -18.15
N THR A 5 22.17 1.99 -18.37
CA THR A 5 21.82 3.26 -17.73
C THR A 5 21.71 3.04 -16.22
N VAL A 6 22.53 3.73 -15.44
CA VAL A 6 22.38 3.78 -13.99
C VAL A 6 21.14 4.63 -13.68
N LEU A 7 20.14 4.01 -13.07
CA LEU A 7 18.99 4.72 -12.50
C LEU A 7 19.39 5.24 -11.12
N GLU A 8 19.43 6.56 -10.97
CA GLU A 8 19.52 7.18 -9.65
C GLU A 8 18.12 7.14 -9.01
N LEU A 9 17.98 6.35 -7.95
CA LEU A 9 16.72 6.22 -7.22
C LEU A 9 16.63 7.31 -6.14
N PRO A 10 15.54 8.08 -6.08
CA PRO A 10 15.38 9.09 -5.04
C PRO A 10 15.29 8.43 -3.67
N ARG A 11 15.82 9.12 -2.66
CA ARG A 11 15.66 8.69 -1.27
C ARG A 11 14.19 8.75 -0.88
N ILE A 12 13.70 7.64 -0.30
CA ILE A 12 12.35 7.57 0.26
C ILE A 12 12.46 7.98 1.74
N GLU A 13 11.89 9.13 2.08
CA GLU A 13 11.81 9.56 3.48
C GLU A 13 10.79 8.71 4.26
N PRO A 14 11.05 8.45 5.56
CA PRO A 14 10.09 7.73 6.39
C PRO A 14 8.82 8.57 6.59
N PRO A 15 7.67 7.92 6.86
CA PRO A 15 6.43 8.61 7.23
C PRO A 15 6.62 9.56 8.43
N ASP A 16 5.91 10.69 8.43
CA ASP A 16 5.95 11.69 9.49
C ASP A 16 5.39 11.14 10.82
N GLY A 17 6.28 11.05 11.82
CA GLY A 17 5.94 10.57 13.15
C GLY A 17 4.99 11.49 13.91
N SER A 18 5.08 12.81 13.70
CA SER A 18 4.25 13.80 14.39
C SER A 18 2.80 13.75 13.91
N ALA A 19 2.59 13.68 12.59
CA ALA A 19 1.27 13.51 12.00
C ALA A 19 0.63 12.16 12.38
N ARG A 20 1.44 11.10 12.49
CA ARG A 20 0.99 9.79 12.97
C ARG A 20 0.51 9.84 14.41
N THR A 21 1.28 10.44 15.32
CA THR A 21 0.91 10.59 16.73
C THR A 21 -0.37 11.42 16.87
N ALA A 22 -0.45 12.56 16.18
CA ALA A 22 -1.64 13.41 16.19
C ALA A 22 -2.92 12.66 15.75
N ALA A 23 -2.81 11.76 14.77
CA ALA A 23 -3.93 10.94 14.31
C ALA A 23 -4.35 9.87 15.32
N LEU A 24 -3.42 9.31 16.10
CA LEU A 24 -3.74 8.41 17.21
C LEU A 24 -4.43 9.16 18.35
N SER A 25 -3.94 10.35 18.71
CA SER A 25 -4.60 11.23 19.68
C SER A 25 -6.03 11.57 19.26
N LEU A 26 -6.24 11.94 17.99
CA LEU A 26 -7.57 12.20 17.42
C LEU A 26 -8.49 10.97 17.46
N ALA A 27 -7.93 9.76 17.34
CA ALA A 27 -8.66 8.50 17.48
C ALA A 27 -8.97 8.14 18.95
N GLY A 28 -8.65 9.02 19.91
CA GLY A 28 -8.91 8.86 21.34
C GLY A 28 -7.78 8.17 22.10
N ALA A 29 -6.55 8.11 21.56
CA ALA A 29 -5.43 7.45 22.26
C ALA A 29 -5.02 8.19 23.53
N ASP A 30 -5.29 9.49 23.53
CA ASP A 30 -5.29 10.31 24.72
C ASP A 30 -6.76 10.48 25.12
N ASP A 31 -7.08 10.37 26.43
CA ASP A 31 -8.44 10.50 27.01
C ASP A 31 -9.11 11.89 26.79
N THR A 32 -8.59 12.67 25.85
CA THR A 32 -9.01 14.00 25.43
C THR A 32 -10.20 13.99 24.46
N VAL A 33 -10.49 12.87 23.80
CA VAL A 33 -11.63 12.70 22.89
C VAL A 33 -12.59 11.66 23.47
N ALA A 34 -13.78 12.09 23.91
CA ALA A 34 -14.84 11.22 24.41
C ALA A 34 -15.46 10.39 23.28
N THR A 35 -14.77 9.33 22.87
CA THR A 35 -15.33 8.28 22.02
C THR A 35 -15.86 7.19 22.95
N PRO A 36 -17.09 6.66 22.79
CA PRO A 36 -17.69 5.68 23.72
C PRO A 36 -16.85 4.42 23.99
N ALA A 37 -15.80 4.18 23.20
CA ALA A 37 -14.89 3.04 23.33
C ALA A 37 -13.38 3.41 23.18
N GLY A 38 -13.00 4.69 23.22
CA GLY A 38 -11.61 5.12 22.97
C GLY A 38 -11.07 4.66 21.60
N PRO A 39 -9.73 4.50 21.42
CA PRO A 39 -9.12 3.98 20.19
C PRO A 39 -9.53 2.54 19.90
N LEU A 40 -9.86 1.80 20.96
CA LEU A 40 -10.31 0.41 20.90
C LEU A 40 -11.63 0.28 20.13
N GLY A 41 -12.43 1.35 20.05
CA GLY A 41 -13.64 1.41 19.22
C GLY A 41 -13.39 1.37 17.71
N LEU A 42 -12.22 1.80 17.25
CA LEU A 42 -11.85 1.83 15.82
C LEU A 42 -10.94 0.66 15.40
N GLY A 43 -10.24 0.04 16.35
CA GLY A 43 -9.36 -1.11 16.10
C GLY A 43 -8.38 -0.85 14.95
N LYS A 44 -8.35 -1.75 13.95
CA LYS A 44 -7.43 -1.64 12.78
C LYS A 44 -7.60 -0.35 11.98
N LEU A 45 -8.76 0.30 12.03
CA LEU A 45 -8.97 1.56 11.31
C LEU A 45 -8.10 2.68 11.87
N ALA A 46 -7.86 2.72 13.20
CA ALA A 46 -6.94 3.69 13.81
C ALA A 46 -5.49 3.47 13.34
N THR A 47 -5.08 2.20 13.19
CA THR A 47 -3.75 1.85 12.65
C THR A 47 -3.57 2.33 11.22
N VAL A 48 -4.57 2.11 10.36
CA VAL A 48 -4.51 2.53 8.94
C VAL A 48 -4.58 4.06 8.82
N ALA A 49 -5.45 4.72 9.57
CA ALA A 49 -5.61 6.17 9.54
C ALA A 49 -4.34 6.91 10.01
N SER A 50 -3.71 6.44 11.10
CA SER A 50 -2.47 7.04 11.60
C SER A 50 -1.28 6.81 10.67
N TRP A 51 -1.17 5.63 10.05
CA TRP A 51 -0.18 5.38 9.01
C TRP A 51 -0.39 6.31 7.80
N LEU A 52 -1.63 6.46 7.34
CA LEU A 52 -1.94 7.35 6.23
C LEU A 52 -1.64 8.82 6.54
N ALA A 53 -1.91 9.27 7.78
CA ALA A 53 -1.56 10.61 8.25
C ALA A 53 -0.04 10.85 8.20
N GLY A 54 0.75 9.87 8.66
CA GLY A 54 2.21 9.92 8.57
C GLY A 54 2.71 9.94 7.13
N CYS A 55 2.18 9.08 6.25
CA CYS A 55 2.54 9.07 4.82
C CYS A 55 2.19 10.38 4.09
N GLN A 56 1.17 11.10 4.57
CA GLN A 56 0.71 12.35 3.95
C GLN A 56 1.24 13.62 4.65
N GLY A 57 1.91 13.47 5.79
CA GLY A 57 2.42 14.57 6.63
C GLY A 57 1.33 15.47 7.21
N THR A 58 0.11 14.95 7.43
CA THR A 58 -1.02 15.77 7.88
C THR A 58 -2.04 14.97 8.69
N CYS A 59 -2.63 15.63 9.70
CA CYS A 59 -3.72 15.09 10.51
C CYS A 59 -4.89 16.09 10.55
N PRO A 60 -6.13 15.69 10.21
CA PRO A 60 -6.52 14.36 9.72
C PRO A 60 -5.94 14.07 8.32
N PRO A 61 -5.78 12.78 7.93
CA PRO A 61 -5.30 12.44 6.60
C PRO A 61 -6.27 12.96 5.53
N ARG A 62 -5.71 13.44 4.41
CA ARG A 62 -6.47 13.78 3.20
C ARG A 62 -7.16 12.55 2.63
N ARG A 63 -8.38 12.73 2.13
CA ARG A 63 -9.13 11.69 1.43
C ARG A 63 -8.33 11.14 0.23
N LEU A 64 -8.34 9.83 0.08
CA LEU A 64 -7.82 9.15 -1.11
C LEU A 64 -8.77 9.45 -2.28
N ARG A 65 -8.23 10.00 -3.38
CA ARG A 65 -9.03 10.39 -4.56
C ARG A 65 -8.92 9.40 -5.71
N THR A 66 -7.71 8.93 -5.98
CA THR A 66 -7.41 8.08 -7.15
C THR A 66 -6.60 6.86 -6.73
N PRO A 67 -7.16 5.94 -5.92
CA PRO A 67 -6.49 4.68 -5.62
C PRO A 67 -6.29 3.89 -6.92
N ARG A 68 -5.10 3.31 -7.09
CA ARG A 68 -4.76 2.49 -8.25
C ARG A 68 -4.30 1.13 -7.80
N VAL A 69 -4.68 0.10 -8.54
CA VAL A 69 -4.13 -1.25 -8.41
C VAL A 69 -3.20 -1.46 -9.60
N VAL A 70 -1.94 -1.79 -9.33
CA VAL A 70 -0.95 -2.11 -10.37
C VAL A 70 -0.66 -3.60 -10.29
N VAL A 71 -0.98 -4.34 -11.35
CA VAL A 71 -0.75 -5.78 -11.44
C VAL A 71 0.46 -6.02 -12.34
N PHE A 72 1.51 -6.62 -11.78
CA PHE A 72 2.64 -7.11 -12.56
C PHE A 72 2.43 -8.59 -12.84
N ALA A 73 2.44 -8.96 -14.12
CA ALA A 73 2.30 -10.33 -14.57
C ALA A 73 3.44 -10.66 -15.53
N ALA A 74 4.08 -11.80 -15.30
CA ALA A 74 5.19 -12.28 -16.11
C ALA A 74 5.18 -13.81 -16.13
N GLU A 75 5.71 -14.36 -17.21
CA GLU A 75 6.05 -15.77 -17.29
C GLU A 75 7.43 -16.01 -16.71
N HIS A 76 7.63 -17.18 -16.11
CA HIS A 76 8.93 -17.63 -15.64
C HIS A 76 9.31 -18.90 -16.40
N GLY A 77 10.50 -18.95 -17.03
CA GLY A 77 10.92 -20.11 -17.84
C GLY A 77 10.96 -21.45 -17.08
N ILE A 78 11.05 -21.42 -15.75
CA ILE A 78 10.99 -22.63 -14.92
C ILE A 78 9.66 -23.40 -15.05
N THR A 79 8.59 -22.75 -15.50
CA THR A 79 7.26 -23.37 -15.67
C THR A 79 7.24 -24.47 -16.73
N GLU A 80 8.16 -24.47 -17.68
CA GLU A 80 8.33 -25.57 -18.65
C GLU A 80 8.61 -26.91 -17.98
N ARG A 81 9.19 -26.89 -16.77
CA ARG A 81 9.45 -28.09 -15.96
C ARG A 81 8.23 -28.58 -15.18
N ARG A 82 7.03 -28.03 -15.45
CA ARG A 82 5.76 -28.40 -14.82
C ARG A 82 5.78 -28.30 -13.28
N VAL A 83 6.42 -27.27 -12.76
CA VAL A 83 6.50 -26.97 -11.30
C VAL A 83 5.25 -26.25 -10.77
N SER A 84 4.28 -25.98 -11.63
CA SER A 84 3.02 -25.30 -11.31
C SER A 84 1.84 -26.12 -11.83
N SER A 85 0.68 -25.96 -11.22
CA SER A 85 -0.60 -26.49 -11.71
C SER A 85 -1.09 -25.81 -13.00
N HIS A 86 -0.49 -24.67 -13.36
CA HIS A 86 -0.81 -23.92 -14.58
C HIS A 86 0.31 -24.08 -15.61
N GLY A 87 -0.06 -24.16 -16.89
CA GLY A 87 0.89 -24.28 -18.01
C GLY A 87 1.69 -23.00 -18.26
N ALA A 88 2.75 -23.12 -19.07
CA ALA A 88 3.45 -21.95 -19.61
C ALA A 88 2.46 -21.07 -20.42
N ALA A 89 2.59 -19.75 -20.30
CA ALA A 89 1.70 -18.73 -20.90
C ALA A 89 0.40 -18.42 -20.13
N ALA A 90 0.16 -19.04 -18.96
CA ALA A 90 -1.05 -18.80 -18.18
C ALA A 90 -1.18 -17.35 -17.67
N ALA A 91 -0.08 -16.67 -17.32
CA ALA A 91 -0.12 -15.29 -16.86
C ALA A 91 -0.58 -14.36 -18.00
N GLY A 92 -0.08 -14.58 -19.23
CA GLY A 92 -0.54 -13.86 -20.41
C GLY A 92 -2.04 -14.05 -20.70
N GLN A 93 -2.54 -15.26 -20.55
CA GLN A 93 -3.96 -15.57 -20.74
C GLN A 93 -4.85 -14.86 -19.71
N LEU A 94 -4.43 -14.84 -18.44
CA LEU A 94 -5.18 -14.17 -17.37
C LEU A 94 -5.22 -12.65 -17.55
N VAL A 95 -4.11 -12.05 -18.00
CA VAL A 95 -4.07 -10.61 -18.31
C VAL A 95 -4.96 -10.27 -19.50
N ALA A 96 -4.96 -11.09 -20.55
CA ALA A 96 -5.82 -10.88 -21.73
C ALA A 96 -7.32 -10.96 -21.39
N GLY A 97 -7.69 -11.80 -20.42
CA GLY A 97 -9.05 -11.85 -19.87
C GLY A 97 -9.39 -10.72 -18.89
N GLY A 98 -8.36 -10.11 -18.28
CA GLY A 98 -8.50 -9.03 -17.32
C GLY A 98 -8.97 -7.73 -17.98
N LYS A 99 -10.07 -7.16 -17.50
CA LYS A 99 -10.50 -5.81 -17.87
C LYS A 99 -9.98 -4.82 -16.83
N CYS A 100 -8.79 -4.28 -17.05
CA CYS A 100 -8.32 -3.10 -16.31
C CYS A 100 -8.74 -1.85 -17.10
N ARG A 101 -9.49 -0.94 -16.45
CA ARG A 101 -9.91 0.34 -17.03
C ARG A 101 -9.01 1.47 -16.57
#